data_AF-A0A0J7JDC4-F1
#
_entry.id   AF-A0A0J7JDC4-F1
#
_cell.length_a   1.000
_cell.length_b   1.000
_cell.length_c   1.000
_cell.angle_alpha   90.00
_cell.angle_beta   90.00
_cell.angle_gamma   90.00
#
_symmetry.space_group_name_H-M   'P 1'
#
loop_
_entity.id
_entity.type
_entity.pdbx_description
1 polymer ?
#
loop_
_entity_poly.entity_id
_entity_poly.type
_entity_poly.pdbx_seq_one_letter_code
_entity_poly.pdbx_strand_id
1 'polypeptide(L)'
;MPASAYPYQIQPQRVRAEFFRLLPISLFVAAFGAAFGLAAIQKGLLPLEAILMSTTVFAGAAQFAAIDMWGREVSVLPLMAVVFAINSRHLLMGASLHPMLKDMSPGRRYGLLLLLTDANWAVSAQDYQNGRRNLEVILGGGLALWLAWIAGTCLGVYFGGLLQNPKALGLDMVLGCFLLAMALGGKKSPRVLVAWTVAGLGSLAAWKWLPPNTHVVVGALAGGAIGFFWLDRKPTADSEEGAHDR
;
A
#
# COMPACT_ATOMS: atom_id res chain seq x y z
N MET A 1 -0.56 19.26 -31.42
CA MET A 1 0.11 18.14 -30.73
C MET A 1 -0.51 16.85 -31.25
N PRO A 2 0.26 15.93 -31.86
CA PRO A 2 -0.36 14.83 -32.60
C PRO A 2 -0.91 13.77 -31.64
N ALA A 3 -2.07 13.23 -32.00
CA ALA A 3 -2.91 12.35 -31.18
C ALA A 3 -2.38 10.91 -31.01
N SER A 4 -1.06 10.65 -31.02
CA SER A 4 -0.50 9.29 -30.95
C SER A 4 0.67 9.07 -29.98
N ALA A 5 0.97 10.01 -29.08
CA ALA A 5 2.10 9.84 -28.13
C ALA A 5 1.83 8.81 -27.01
N TYR A 6 0.56 8.46 -26.77
CA TYR A 6 0.13 7.65 -25.64
C TYR A 6 -0.90 6.59 -26.08
N PRO A 7 -0.46 5.38 -26.45
CA PRO A 7 -1.35 4.36 -27.02
C PRO A 7 -2.29 3.74 -25.98
N TYR A 8 -2.03 3.90 -24.68
CA TYR A 8 -2.85 3.29 -23.66
C TYR A 8 -4.12 4.10 -23.37
N GLN A 9 -5.28 3.49 -23.61
CA GLN A 9 -6.59 4.07 -23.35
C GLN A 9 -7.36 3.24 -22.32
N ILE A 10 -7.82 3.91 -21.26
CA ILE A 10 -8.66 3.30 -20.23
C ILE A 10 -10.04 2.99 -20.83
N GLN A 11 -10.48 1.74 -20.69
CA GLN A 11 -11.80 1.31 -21.14
C GLN A 11 -12.82 1.36 -20.00
N PRO A 12 -13.92 2.14 -20.09
CA PRO A 12 -14.90 2.28 -19.01
C PRO A 12 -15.53 0.94 -18.57
N GLN A 13 -15.75 0.03 -19.52
CA GLN A 13 -16.30 -1.30 -19.24
C GLN A 13 -15.36 -2.12 -18.36
N ARG A 14 -14.05 -2.04 -18.59
CA ARG A 14 -13.03 -2.70 -17.77
C ARG A 14 -12.90 -2.06 -16.40
N VAL A 15 -12.95 -0.73 -16.31
CA VAL A 15 -12.96 -0.01 -15.02
C VAL A 15 -14.12 -0.50 -14.15
N ARG A 16 -15.32 -0.60 -14.73
CA ARG A 16 -16.50 -1.14 -14.03
C ARG A 16 -16.26 -2.60 -13.62
N ALA A 17 -15.75 -3.45 -14.51
CA ALA A 17 -15.48 -4.84 -14.19
C ALA A 17 -14.48 -4.99 -13.02
N GLU A 18 -13.40 -4.21 -13.02
CA GLU A 18 -12.38 -4.24 -11.97
C GLU A 18 -12.89 -3.66 -10.64
N PHE A 19 -13.80 -2.69 -10.67
CA PHE A 19 -14.51 -2.23 -9.46
C PHE A 19 -15.23 -3.40 -8.78
N PHE A 20 -16.01 -4.18 -9.54
CA PHE A 20 -16.71 -5.35 -9.00
C PHE A 20 -15.75 -6.47 -8.62
N ARG A 21 -14.64 -6.65 -9.34
CA ARG A 21 -13.61 -7.66 -9.04
C ARG A 21 -12.99 -7.46 -7.65
N LEU A 22 -12.79 -6.23 -7.21
CA LEU A 22 -12.20 -5.93 -5.91
C LEU A 22 -13.21 -5.80 -4.76
N LEU A 23 -14.52 -5.86 -5.00
CA LEU A 23 -15.53 -5.79 -3.92
C LEU A 23 -15.30 -6.79 -2.78
N PRO A 24 -14.93 -8.06 -3.02
CA PRO A 24 -14.64 -9.00 -1.93
C PRO A 24 -13.49 -8.52 -1.04
N ILE A 25 -12.44 -7.94 -1.62
CA ILE A 25 -11.30 -7.37 -0.87
C ILE A 25 -11.74 -6.08 -0.16
N SER A 26 -12.60 -5.27 -0.80
CA SER A 26 -13.15 -4.05 -0.22
C SER A 26 -13.92 -4.30 1.08
N LEU A 27 -14.56 -5.46 1.26
CA LEU A 27 -15.21 -5.81 2.54
C LEU A 27 -14.21 -5.86 3.70
N PHE A 28 -13.05 -6.47 3.47
CA PHE A 28 -11.97 -6.49 4.45
C PHE A 28 -11.43 -5.07 4.69
N VAL A 29 -11.27 -4.27 3.62
CA VAL A 29 -10.83 -2.87 3.72
C VAL A 29 -11.82 -2.01 4.52
N ALA A 30 -13.13 -2.25 4.40
CA ALA A 30 -14.14 -1.57 5.21
C ALA A 30 -14.03 -1.95 6.70
N ALA A 31 -13.84 -3.23 7.03
CA ALA A 31 -13.61 -3.66 8.40
C ALA A 31 -12.33 -3.03 8.98
N PHE A 32 -11.26 -2.97 8.18
CA PHE A 32 -10.01 -2.35 8.58
C PHE A 32 -10.15 -0.83 8.75
N GLY A 33 -10.89 -0.16 7.86
CA GLY A 33 -11.23 1.25 7.99
C GLY A 33 -12.06 1.54 9.24
N ALA A 34 -12.96 0.64 9.63
CA ALA A 34 -13.71 0.76 10.88
C ALA A 34 -12.80 0.65 12.11
N ALA A 35 -11.81 -0.23 12.07
CA ALA A 35 -10.77 -0.30 13.10
C ALA A 35 -10.01 1.03 13.22
N PHE A 36 -9.64 1.62 12.07
CA PHE A 36 -8.97 2.92 12.03
C PHE A 36 -9.85 4.03 12.61
N GLY A 37 -11.12 4.12 12.17
CA GLY A 37 -12.06 5.13 12.64
C GLY A 37 -12.23 5.10 14.15
N LEU A 38 -12.40 3.91 14.74
CA LEU A 38 -12.46 3.74 16.19
C LEU A 38 -11.16 4.17 16.88
N ALA A 39 -10.02 3.73 16.36
CA ALA A 39 -8.71 4.07 16.93
C ALA A 39 -8.42 5.58 16.88
N ALA A 40 -8.82 6.26 15.80
CA ALA A 40 -8.66 7.70 15.65
C ALA A 40 -9.45 8.48 16.71
N ILE A 41 -10.71 8.12 16.95
CA ILE A 41 -11.54 8.73 18.00
C ILE A 41 -10.95 8.46 19.40
N GLN A 42 -10.47 7.24 19.65
CA GLN A 42 -9.82 6.89 20.93
C GLN A 42 -8.52 7.68 21.17
N LYS A 43 -7.81 8.07 20.11
CA LYS A 43 -6.63 8.94 20.16
C LYS A 43 -6.99 10.44 20.21
N GLY A 44 -8.28 10.78 20.25
CA GLY A 44 -8.77 12.13 20.47
C GLY A 44 -8.97 12.97 19.20
N LEU A 45 -8.90 12.37 18.00
CA LEU A 45 -9.27 13.09 16.77
C LEU A 45 -10.78 13.35 16.76
N LEU A 46 -11.17 14.48 16.16
CA LEU A 46 -12.56 14.74 15.85
C LEU A 46 -13.05 13.81 14.72
N PRO A 47 -14.35 13.46 14.69
CA PRO A 47 -14.95 12.68 13.60
C PRO A 47 -14.60 13.19 12.20
N LEU A 48 -14.66 14.51 12.01
CA LEU A 48 -14.35 15.14 10.74
C LEU A 48 -12.86 15.02 10.37
N GLU A 49 -11.95 15.15 11.34
CA GLU A 49 -10.51 15.01 11.11
C GLU A 49 -10.15 13.60 10.66
N ALA A 50 -10.72 12.57 11.30
CA ALA A 50 -10.52 11.18 10.93
C ALA A 50 -11.04 10.87 9.51
N ILE A 51 -12.24 11.36 9.18
CA ILE A 51 -12.85 11.16 7.85
C ILE A 51 -12.06 11.91 6.76
N LEU A 52 -11.66 13.16 7.02
CA LEU A 52 -10.83 13.94 6.09
C LEU A 52 -9.47 13.27 5.86
N MET A 53 -8.86 12.75 6.91
CA MET A 53 -7.62 11.99 6.80
C MET A 53 -7.81 10.76 5.91
N SER A 54 -8.86 9.96 6.12
CA SER A 54 -9.15 8.79 5.27
C SER A 54 -9.51 9.14 3.83
N THR A 55 -10.09 10.32 3.60
CA THR A 55 -10.45 10.79 2.27
C THR A 55 -9.22 11.27 1.49
N THR A 56 -8.28 11.94 2.16
CA THR A 56 -7.12 12.59 1.53
C THR A 56 -5.84 11.75 1.55
N VAL A 57 -5.67 10.92 2.58
CA VAL A 57 -4.51 10.06 2.78
C VAL A 57 -4.93 8.62 2.56
N PHE A 58 -4.89 8.17 1.30
CA PHE A 58 -5.26 6.80 0.95
C PHE A 58 -4.12 5.80 1.24
N ALA A 59 -3.72 5.73 2.51
CA ALA A 59 -2.62 4.90 2.98
C ALA A 59 -2.83 4.44 4.43
N GLY A 60 -3.66 3.41 4.65
CA GLY A 60 -4.09 2.99 5.99
C GLY A 60 -2.95 2.73 6.99
N ALA A 61 -1.87 2.06 6.58
CA ALA A 61 -0.72 1.81 7.45
C ALA A 61 -0.05 3.11 7.96
N ALA A 62 0.04 4.12 7.10
CA ALA A 62 0.58 5.41 7.48
C ALA A 62 -0.39 6.19 8.37
N GLN A 63 -1.70 6.04 8.17
CA GLN A 63 -2.70 6.64 9.05
C GLN A 63 -2.64 6.06 10.47
N PHE A 64 -2.52 4.74 10.60
CA PHE A 64 -2.32 4.11 11.92
C PHE A 64 -1.03 4.56 12.61
N ALA A 65 0.08 4.65 11.86
CA ALA A 65 1.34 5.16 12.42
C ALA A 65 1.20 6.62 12.86
N ALA A 66 0.49 7.44 12.09
CA ALA A 66 0.25 8.84 12.42
C ALA A 66 -0.62 9.02 13.68
N ILE A 67 -1.69 8.23 13.82
CA ILE A 67 -2.52 8.28 15.05
C ILE A 67 -1.79 7.72 16.26
N ASP A 68 -0.82 6.82 16.08
CA ASP A 68 -0.03 6.31 17.20
C ASP A 68 0.89 7.40 17.78
N MET A 69 1.44 8.23 16.89
CA MET A 69 2.23 9.42 17.23
C MET A 69 1.37 10.64 17.62
N TRP A 70 0.03 10.50 17.64
CA TRP A 70 -0.89 11.59 17.91
C TRP A 70 -1.04 11.84 19.41
N GLY A 71 -0.88 13.09 19.81
CA GLY A 71 -0.88 13.52 21.21
C GLY A 71 -0.87 15.04 21.34
N ARG A 72 -0.66 15.56 22.56
CA ARG A 72 -0.65 17.02 22.82
C ARG A 72 0.43 17.76 22.02
N GLU A 73 1.58 17.13 21.82
CA GLU A 73 2.67 17.67 21.02
C GLU A 73 3.02 16.65 19.94
N VAL A 74 2.70 16.97 18.69
CA VAL A 74 3.05 16.14 17.53
C VAL A 74 4.34 16.68 16.93
N SER A 75 5.41 15.91 17.05
CA SER A 75 6.66 16.24 16.38
C SER A 75 6.52 15.99 14.88
N VAL A 76 6.34 17.08 14.11
CA VAL A 76 6.04 17.02 12.67
C VAL A 76 7.15 16.32 11.89
N LEU A 77 8.42 16.56 12.23
CA LEU A 77 9.56 16.01 11.48
C LEU A 77 9.67 14.47 11.62
N PRO A 78 9.65 13.88 12.84
CA PRO A 78 9.53 12.43 13.02
C PRO A 78 8.29 11.83 12.34
N LEU A 79 7.13 12.49 12.45
CA LEU A 79 5.90 12.03 11.80
C LEU A 79 6.07 11.96 10.28
N MET A 80 6.61 13.02 9.65
CA MET A 80 6.91 13.05 8.23
C MET A 80 7.88 11.94 7.83
N ALA A 81 8.94 11.70 8.63
CA ALA A 81 9.91 10.66 8.36
C ALA A 81 9.29 9.25 8.39
N VAL A 82 8.45 8.96 9.39
CA VAL A 82 7.75 7.67 9.53
C VAL A 82 6.74 7.48 8.39
N VAL A 83 5.90 8.50 8.12
CA VAL A 83 4.90 8.45 7.04
C VAL A 83 5.59 8.29 5.68
N PHE A 84 6.70 9.00 5.44
CA PHE A 84 7.50 8.86 4.22
C PHE A 84 8.12 7.46 4.11
N ALA A 85 8.73 6.96 5.17
CA ALA A 85 9.34 5.63 5.18
C ALA A 85 8.32 4.54 4.86
N ILE A 86 7.13 4.57 5.49
CA ILE A 86 6.04 3.62 5.22
C ILE A 86 5.55 3.75 3.77
N ASN A 87 5.35 4.99 3.28
CA ASN A 87 4.79 5.23 1.97
C ASN A 87 5.78 5.12 0.81
N SER A 88 7.08 5.05 1.08
CA SER A 88 8.12 4.82 0.05
C SER A 88 7.82 3.59 -0.81
N ARG A 89 7.08 2.61 -0.28
CA ARG A 89 6.57 1.46 -1.04
C ARG A 89 5.71 1.84 -2.25
N HIS A 90 4.93 2.92 -2.17
CA HIS A 90 4.14 3.42 -3.31
C HIS A 90 5.04 3.93 -4.44
N LEU A 91 6.22 4.47 -4.12
CA LEU A 91 7.21 4.85 -5.14
C LEU A 91 7.74 3.61 -5.87
N LEU A 92 8.07 2.56 -5.13
CA LEU A 92 8.54 1.29 -5.70
C LEU A 92 7.45 0.60 -6.54
N MET A 93 6.22 0.57 -6.05
CA MET A 93 5.05 0.05 -6.78
C MET A 93 4.79 0.85 -8.06
N GLY A 94 4.84 2.18 -7.98
CA GLY A 94 4.69 3.05 -9.15
C GLY A 94 5.82 2.86 -10.16
N ALA A 95 7.04 2.64 -9.70
CA ALA A 95 8.19 2.34 -10.55
C ALA A 95 8.04 0.98 -11.25
N SER A 96 7.54 -0.06 -10.56
CA SER A 96 7.32 -1.37 -11.16
C SER A 96 6.24 -1.35 -12.24
N LEU A 97 5.25 -0.46 -12.13
CA LEU A 97 4.21 -0.25 -13.15
C LEU A 97 4.66 0.66 -14.30
N HIS A 98 5.87 1.23 -14.24
CA HIS A 98 6.36 2.16 -15.27
C HIS A 98 6.27 1.64 -16.71
N PRO A 99 6.56 0.35 -17.03
CA PRO A 99 6.43 -0.17 -18.39
C PRO A 99 5.02 -0.06 -18.99
N MET A 100 3.99 -0.06 -18.14
CA MET A 100 2.58 0.13 -18.53
C MET A 100 2.20 1.62 -18.51
N LEU A 101 2.68 2.37 -17.53
CA LEU A 101 2.33 3.77 -17.31
C LEU A 101 3.02 4.74 -18.27
N LYS A 102 4.15 4.37 -18.87
CA LYS A 102 4.89 5.24 -19.82
C LYS A 102 4.08 5.58 -21.08
N ASP A 103 3.11 4.72 -21.40
CA ASP A 103 2.22 4.86 -22.55
C ASP A 103 0.99 5.74 -22.24
N MET A 104 0.99 6.44 -21.10
CA MET A 104 -0.04 7.43 -20.70
C MET A 104 0.56 8.82 -20.48
N SER A 105 -0.24 9.85 -20.76
CA SER A 105 0.14 11.25 -20.47
C SER A 105 0.42 11.46 -18.97
N PRO A 106 1.37 12.33 -18.58
CA PRO A 106 1.73 12.55 -17.18
C PRO A 106 0.54 12.83 -16.26
N GLY A 107 -0.39 13.69 -16.65
CA GLY A 107 -1.57 14.01 -15.84
C GLY A 107 -2.45 12.78 -15.55
N ARG A 108 -2.73 11.95 -16.57
CA ARG A 108 -3.47 10.69 -16.39
C ARG A 108 -2.68 9.67 -15.56
N ARG A 109 -1.36 9.59 -15.76
CA ARG A 109 -0.46 8.70 -15.02
C ARG A 109 -0.48 9.04 -13.53
N TYR A 110 -0.25 10.29 -13.16
CA TYR A 110 -0.24 10.71 -11.76
C TYR A 110 -1.63 10.64 -11.13
N GLY A 111 -2.68 11.03 -11.88
CA GLY A 111 -4.06 10.88 -11.41
C GLY A 111 -4.45 9.43 -11.11
N LEU A 112 -3.99 8.48 -11.94
CA LEU A 112 -4.21 7.05 -11.70
C LEU A 112 -3.47 6.57 -10.44
N LEU A 113 -2.24 7.04 -10.23
CA LEU A 113 -1.41 6.66 -9.08
C LEU A 113 -1.96 7.17 -7.72
N LEU A 114 -2.86 8.16 -7.72
CA LEU A 114 -3.57 8.58 -6.49
C LEU A 114 -4.45 7.47 -5.90
N LEU A 115 -4.89 6.52 -6.73
CA LEU A 115 -5.73 5.39 -6.34
C LEU A 115 -4.91 4.10 -6.18
N LEU A 116 -3.58 4.17 -6.24
CA LEU A 116 -2.71 3.01 -6.09
C LEU A 116 -2.74 2.51 -4.65
N THR A 117 -2.93 1.21 -4.48
CA THR A 117 -2.86 0.50 -3.20
C THR A 117 -2.08 -0.79 -3.38
N ASP A 118 -1.66 -1.41 -2.26
CA ASP A 118 -0.99 -2.71 -2.31
C ASP A 118 -1.88 -3.79 -2.97
N ALA A 119 -3.19 -3.77 -2.74
CA ALA A 119 -4.15 -4.74 -3.26
C ALA A 119 -4.34 -4.63 -4.79
N ASN A 120 -4.64 -3.44 -5.30
CA ASN A 120 -4.83 -3.26 -6.75
C ASN A 120 -3.51 -3.32 -7.52
N TRP A 121 -2.38 -2.95 -6.90
CA TRP A 121 -1.04 -3.16 -7.44
C TRP A 121 -0.75 -4.65 -7.61
N ALA A 122 -1.00 -5.47 -6.59
CA ALA A 122 -0.74 -6.91 -6.66
C ALA A 122 -1.52 -7.57 -7.81
N VAL A 123 -2.78 -7.20 -8.00
CA VAL A 123 -3.61 -7.68 -9.11
C VAL A 123 -3.06 -7.19 -10.46
N SER A 124 -2.71 -5.90 -10.58
CA SER A 124 -2.15 -5.34 -11.81
C SER A 124 -0.81 -6.00 -12.18
N ALA A 125 0.06 -6.22 -11.19
CA ALA A 125 1.35 -6.89 -11.37
C ALA A 125 1.18 -8.37 -11.77
N GLN A 126 0.20 -9.06 -11.19
CA GLN A 126 -0.13 -10.44 -11.59
C GLN A 126 -0.69 -10.50 -13.01
N ASP A 127 -1.59 -9.58 -13.38
CA ASP A 127 -2.13 -9.49 -14.73
C ASP A 127 -1.01 -9.19 -15.75
N TYR A 128 -0.05 -8.33 -15.39
CA TYR A 128 1.12 -8.03 -16.22
C TYR A 128 2.01 -9.26 -16.42
N GLN A 129 2.25 -10.06 -15.38
CA GLN A 129 2.98 -11.33 -15.49
C GLN A 129 2.27 -12.34 -16.40
N ASN A 130 0.94 -12.27 -16.47
CA ASN A 130 0.11 -13.08 -17.38
C ASN A 130 -0.05 -12.45 -18.77
N GLY A 131 0.78 -11.46 -19.13
CA GLY A 131 0.78 -10.81 -20.45
C GLY A 131 -0.32 -9.76 -20.65
N ARG A 132 -1.08 -9.40 -19.61
CA ARG A 132 -2.19 -8.44 -19.69
C ARG A 132 -1.83 -7.11 -19.05
N ARG A 133 -1.91 -6.02 -19.82
CA ARG A 133 -1.75 -4.65 -19.30
C ARG A 133 -3.07 -4.13 -18.72
N ASN A 134 -3.29 -4.37 -17.43
CA ASN A 134 -4.49 -3.94 -16.70
C ASN A 134 -4.18 -2.77 -15.77
N LEU A 135 -4.35 -1.53 -16.25
CA LEU A 135 -4.30 -0.32 -15.42
C LEU A 135 -5.69 0.09 -14.93
N GLU A 136 -6.75 -0.45 -15.54
CA GLU A 136 -8.13 -0.22 -15.13
C GLU A 136 -8.41 -0.73 -13.72
N VAL A 137 -7.67 -1.75 -13.25
CA VAL A 137 -7.74 -2.22 -11.85
C VAL A 137 -7.26 -1.19 -10.84
N ILE A 138 -6.28 -0.35 -11.21
CA ILE A 138 -5.82 0.74 -10.33
C ILE A 138 -6.92 1.80 -10.19
N LEU A 139 -7.65 2.10 -11.28
CA LEU A 139 -8.74 3.05 -11.26
C LEU A 139 -10.01 2.48 -10.61
N GLY A 140 -10.62 1.46 -11.23
CA GLY A 140 -11.90 0.90 -10.81
C GLY A 140 -11.79 0.17 -9.48
N GLY A 141 -10.79 -0.70 -9.36
CA GLY A 141 -10.50 -1.38 -8.10
C GLY A 141 -10.06 -0.41 -7.00
N GLY A 142 -9.22 0.58 -7.32
CA GLY A 142 -8.83 1.64 -6.37
C GLY A 142 -10.01 2.45 -5.85
N LEU A 143 -10.97 2.81 -6.71
CA LEU A 143 -12.22 3.46 -6.28
C LEU A 143 -13.04 2.58 -5.34
N ALA A 144 -13.19 1.29 -5.63
CA ALA A 144 -13.91 0.36 -4.76
C ALA A 144 -13.26 0.26 -3.37
N LEU A 145 -11.92 0.20 -3.31
CA LEU A 145 -11.17 0.15 -2.07
C LEU A 145 -11.24 1.47 -1.29
N TRP A 146 -11.14 2.61 -2.00
CA TRP A 146 -11.18 3.94 -1.40
C TRP A 146 -12.54 4.24 -0.77
N LEU A 147 -13.63 3.97 -1.50
CA LEU A 147 -15.00 4.13 -0.98
C LEU A 147 -15.25 3.21 0.22
N ALA A 148 -14.78 1.97 0.16
CA ALA A 148 -14.91 1.04 1.28
C ALA A 148 -14.10 1.49 2.51
N TRP A 149 -12.90 2.04 2.31
CA TRP A 149 -12.09 2.60 3.39
C TRP A 149 -12.78 3.78 4.09
N ILE A 150 -13.34 4.71 3.31
CA ILE A 150 -14.09 5.85 3.85
C ILE A 150 -15.35 5.36 4.57
N ALA A 151 -16.13 4.46 3.97
CA ALA A 151 -17.33 3.90 4.58
C ALA A 151 -17.00 3.18 5.89
N GLY A 152 -15.94 2.35 5.89
CA GLY A 152 -15.39 1.72 7.08
C GLY A 152 -15.02 2.75 8.14
N THR A 153 -14.25 3.78 7.79
CA THR A 153 -13.85 4.86 8.71
C THR A 153 -15.07 5.52 9.34
N CYS A 154 -16.09 5.86 8.56
CA CYS A 154 -17.34 6.41 9.09
C CYS A 154 -18.02 5.45 10.07
N LEU A 155 -18.07 4.16 9.75
CA LEU A 155 -18.62 3.15 10.67
C LEU A 155 -17.84 3.10 11.99
N GLY A 156 -16.50 3.11 11.93
CA GLY A 156 -15.65 3.12 13.10
C GLY A 156 -15.83 4.37 13.97
N VAL A 157 -15.91 5.54 13.33
CA VAL A 157 -16.07 6.84 14.00
C VAL A 157 -17.41 6.93 14.73
N TYR A 158 -18.52 6.55 14.07
CA TYR A 158 -19.87 6.75 14.64
C TYR A 158 -20.40 5.56 15.44
N PHE A 159 -20.03 4.32 15.05
CA PHE A 159 -20.56 3.10 15.65
C PHE A 159 -19.52 2.31 16.43
N GLY A 160 -18.22 2.65 16.34
CA GLY A 160 -17.16 1.93 17.05
C GLY A 160 -17.29 1.97 18.57
N GLY A 161 -17.89 3.03 19.13
CA GLY A 161 -18.18 3.13 20.56
C GLY A 161 -19.29 2.20 21.07
N LEU A 162 -20.09 1.60 20.17
CA LEU A 162 -21.09 0.60 20.53
C LEU A 162 -20.46 -0.78 20.79
N LEU A 163 -19.22 -0.99 20.36
CA LEU A 163 -18.49 -2.22 20.60
C LEU A 163 -17.98 -2.23 22.04
N GLN A 164 -18.63 -3.00 22.92
CA GLN A 164 -18.25 -3.06 24.34
C GLN A 164 -16.84 -3.60 24.58
N ASN A 165 -16.31 -4.44 23.68
CA ASN A 165 -14.94 -4.94 23.77
C ASN A 165 -14.27 -5.08 22.40
N PRO A 166 -13.71 -3.99 21.84
CA PRO A 166 -13.02 -4.01 20.55
C PRO A 166 -11.81 -4.95 20.52
N LYS A 167 -11.11 -5.09 21.66
CA LYS A 167 -9.96 -5.99 21.78
C LYS A 167 -10.36 -7.47 21.63
N ALA A 168 -11.53 -7.85 22.15
CA ALA A 168 -12.04 -9.21 21.95
C ALA A 168 -12.34 -9.53 20.47
N LEU A 169 -12.53 -8.52 19.63
CA LEU A 169 -12.71 -8.68 18.18
C LEU A 169 -11.36 -8.68 17.42
N GLY A 170 -10.22 -8.55 18.11
CA GLY A 170 -8.90 -8.53 17.51
C GLY A 170 -8.60 -7.25 16.70
N LEU A 171 -9.33 -6.16 16.97
CA LEU A 171 -9.19 -4.89 16.26
C LEU A 171 -7.77 -4.28 16.39
N ASP A 172 -7.09 -4.55 17.49
CA ASP A 172 -5.71 -4.16 17.77
C ASP A 172 -4.67 -4.92 16.93
N MET A 173 -5.01 -6.13 16.46
CA MET A 173 -4.14 -6.96 15.62
C MET A 173 -4.37 -6.76 14.12
N VAL A 174 -5.38 -6.00 13.69
CA VAL A 174 -5.75 -5.92 12.26
C VAL A 174 -4.61 -5.40 11.39
N LEU A 175 -3.91 -4.33 11.81
CA LEU A 175 -2.76 -3.80 11.07
C LEU A 175 -1.62 -4.81 10.97
N GLY A 176 -1.30 -5.48 12.09
CA GLY A 176 -0.25 -6.51 12.13
C GLY A 176 -0.58 -7.70 11.23
N CYS A 177 -1.81 -8.22 11.31
CA CYS A 177 -2.32 -9.28 10.47
C CYS A 177 -2.32 -8.89 8.98
N PHE A 178 -2.71 -7.65 8.65
CA PHE A 178 -2.68 -7.15 7.28
C PHE A 178 -1.26 -7.12 6.71
N LEU A 179 -0.30 -6.54 7.43
CA LEU A 179 1.10 -6.47 6.98
C LEU A 179 1.72 -7.88 6.88
N LEU A 180 1.41 -8.77 7.82
CA LEU A 180 1.87 -10.16 7.78
C LEU A 180 1.28 -10.93 6.60
N ALA A 181 -0.03 -10.82 6.36
CA ALA A 181 -0.69 -11.47 5.22
C ALA A 181 -0.10 -10.98 3.89
N MET A 182 0.15 -9.68 3.77
CA MET A 182 0.80 -9.08 2.60
C MET A 182 2.23 -9.58 2.42
N ALA A 183 3.02 -9.68 3.50
CA ALA A 183 4.35 -10.26 3.44
C ALA A 183 4.28 -11.71 2.93
N LEU A 184 3.43 -12.55 3.55
CA LEU A 184 3.31 -13.97 3.23
C LEU A 184 2.78 -14.27 1.82
N GLY A 185 1.94 -13.38 1.27
CA GLY A 185 1.39 -13.50 -0.09
C GLY A 185 2.40 -13.17 -1.19
N GLY A 186 3.54 -12.56 -0.86
CA GLY A 186 4.60 -12.24 -1.81
C GLY A 186 5.36 -13.46 -2.33
N LYS A 187 6.10 -13.29 -3.44
CA LYS A 187 7.01 -14.33 -3.94
C LYS A 187 8.12 -14.56 -2.91
N LYS A 188 8.21 -15.79 -2.42
CA LYS A 188 9.24 -16.21 -1.46
C LYS A 188 10.52 -16.51 -2.23
N SER A 189 11.56 -15.73 -1.99
CA SER A 189 12.91 -16.00 -2.46
C SER A 189 13.89 -15.86 -1.29
N PRO A 190 15.07 -16.50 -1.35
CA PRO A 190 16.08 -16.33 -0.32
C PRO A 190 16.38 -14.85 -0.04
N ARG A 191 16.38 -14.01 -1.08
CA ARG A 191 16.61 -12.56 -0.96
C ARG A 191 15.51 -11.84 -0.19
N VAL A 192 14.26 -12.15 -0.49
CA VAL A 192 13.10 -11.59 0.23
C VAL A 192 13.18 -11.98 1.71
N LEU A 193 13.53 -13.24 1.99
CA LEU A 193 13.73 -13.71 3.37
C LEU A 193 14.87 -12.96 4.07
N VAL A 194 16.04 -12.81 3.43
CA VAL A 194 17.14 -12.02 4.01
C VAL A 194 16.72 -10.57 4.25
N ALA A 195 16.06 -9.93 3.29
CA ALA A 195 15.59 -8.56 3.44
C ALA A 195 14.61 -8.42 4.62
N TRP A 196 13.68 -9.37 4.78
CA TRP A 196 12.77 -9.40 5.93
C TRP A 196 13.49 -9.63 7.25
N THR A 197 14.44 -10.55 7.31
CA THR A 197 15.22 -10.82 8.53
C THR A 197 16.03 -9.60 8.93
N VAL A 198 16.72 -8.96 7.98
CA VAL A 198 17.51 -7.75 8.24
C VAL A 198 16.63 -6.58 8.65
N ALA A 199 15.50 -6.36 7.96
CA ALA A 199 14.52 -5.34 8.35
C ALA A 199 13.95 -5.58 9.76
N GLY A 200 13.58 -6.83 10.07
CA GLY A 200 13.03 -7.24 11.35
C GLY A 200 14.02 -7.07 12.50
N LEU A 201 15.25 -7.58 12.34
CA LEU A 201 16.31 -7.43 13.33
C LEU A 201 16.70 -5.97 13.52
N GLY A 202 16.82 -5.18 12.44
CA GLY A 202 17.10 -3.76 12.51
C GLY A 202 16.00 -2.99 13.23
N SER A 203 14.73 -3.30 12.96
CA SER A 203 13.57 -2.71 13.65
C SER A 203 13.56 -3.08 15.15
N LEU A 204 13.81 -4.34 15.51
CA LEU A 204 13.88 -4.78 16.90
C LEU A 204 15.04 -4.14 17.68
N ALA A 205 16.21 -4.03 17.04
CA ALA A 205 17.36 -3.34 17.59
C ALA A 205 17.03 -1.86 17.86
N ALA A 206 16.42 -1.19 16.89
CA ALA A 206 16.00 0.20 17.02
C ALA A 206 14.91 0.37 18.09
N TRP A 207 13.97 -0.56 18.19
CA TRP A 207 12.97 -0.52 19.26
C TRP A 207 13.58 -0.60 20.66
N LYS A 208 14.68 -1.35 20.81
CA LYS A 208 15.38 -1.51 22.09
C LYS A 208 16.30 -0.34 22.45
N TRP A 209 16.98 0.26 21.46
CA TRP A 209 18.08 1.20 21.70
C TRP A 209 17.88 2.61 21.16
N LEU A 210 16.90 2.85 20.29
CA LEU A 210 16.63 4.15 19.69
C LEU A 210 15.33 4.76 20.24
N PRO A 211 15.09 6.07 20.01
CA PRO A 211 13.86 6.72 20.43
C PRO A 211 12.59 6.03 19.89
N PRO A 212 11.42 6.26 20.52
CA PRO A 212 10.14 5.76 20.03
C PRO A 212 9.91 6.07 18.54
N ASN A 213 9.21 5.19 17.83
CA ASN A 213 8.84 5.32 16.40
C ASN A 213 10.00 5.23 15.38
N THR A 214 11.26 5.32 15.81
CA THR A 214 12.44 5.18 14.92
C THR A 214 12.57 3.78 14.30
N HIS A 215 12.02 2.76 14.97
CA HIS A 215 12.09 1.36 14.55
C HIS A 215 11.53 1.11 13.14
N VAL A 216 10.45 1.82 12.76
CA VAL A 216 9.85 1.72 11.42
C VAL A 216 10.83 2.21 10.35
N VAL A 217 11.49 3.35 10.59
CA VAL A 217 12.44 3.96 9.65
C VAL A 217 13.67 3.08 9.50
N VAL A 218 14.24 2.60 10.61
CA VAL A 218 15.41 1.71 10.58
C VAL A 218 15.10 0.41 9.85
N GLY A 219 13.95 -0.22 10.14
CA GLY A 219 13.52 -1.44 9.45
C GLY A 219 13.36 -1.23 7.94
N ALA A 220 12.71 -0.12 7.53
CA ALA A 220 12.53 0.23 6.13
C ALA A 220 13.87 0.46 5.41
N LEU A 221 14.80 1.21 6.01
CA LEU A 221 16.11 1.46 5.43
C LEU A 221 16.97 0.19 5.35
N ALA A 222 16.97 -0.63 6.41
CA ALA A 222 17.76 -1.85 6.47
C ALA A 222 17.28 -2.89 5.43
N GLY A 223 15.96 -3.12 5.33
CA GLY A 223 15.39 -3.98 4.29
C GLY A 223 15.58 -3.42 2.88
N GLY A 224 15.40 -2.11 2.72
CA GLY A 224 15.61 -1.40 1.45
C GLY A 224 17.05 -1.50 0.96
N ALA A 225 18.04 -1.42 1.84
CA ALA A 225 19.44 -1.57 1.50
C ALA A 225 19.74 -2.96 0.91
N ILE A 226 19.19 -4.03 1.50
CA ILE A 226 19.32 -5.39 0.95
C ILE A 226 18.69 -5.46 -0.45
N GLY A 227 17.49 -4.91 -0.63
CA GLY A 227 16.82 -4.86 -1.93
C GLY A 227 17.61 -4.08 -2.99
N PHE A 228 18.27 -2.99 -2.59
CA PHE A 228 19.08 -2.14 -3.48
C PHE A 228 20.39 -2.81 -3.90
N PHE A 229 21.14 -3.37 -2.96
CA PHE A 229 22.45 -3.98 -3.27
C PHE A 229 22.34 -5.37 -3.87
N TRP A 230 21.20 -6.06 -3.71
CA TRP A 230 20.97 -7.40 -4.24
C TRP A 230 20.00 -7.43 -5.44
N LEU A 231 20.18 -6.51 -6.38
CA LEU A 231 19.45 -6.45 -7.65
C LEU A 231 19.66 -7.74 -8.47
N ASP A 232 18.57 -8.31 -8.99
CA ASP A 232 18.67 -9.41 -9.96
C ASP A 232 19.43 -8.95 -11.20
N ARG A 233 20.43 -9.73 -11.60
CA ARG A 233 20.99 -9.67 -12.94
C ARG A 233 19.84 -10.00 -13.89
N LYS A 234 19.51 -9.08 -14.81
CA LYS A 234 18.56 -9.37 -15.91
C LYS A 234 18.97 -10.70 -16.55
N PRO A 235 18.03 -11.57 -16.94
CA PRO A 235 18.34 -12.66 -17.85
C PRO A 235 19.01 -12.03 -19.09
N THR A 236 20.27 -12.39 -19.33
CA THR A 236 20.99 -12.02 -20.55
C THR A 236 20.22 -12.60 -21.73
N ALA A 237 20.01 -11.78 -22.77
CA ALA A 237 19.27 -12.13 -23.98
C ALA A 237 19.89 -13.27 -24.80
N ASP A 238 21.07 -13.77 -24.41
CA ASP A 238 21.82 -14.81 -25.12
C ASP A 238 21.19 -16.21 -25.07
N SER A 239 20.08 -16.42 -24.35
CA SER A 239 19.37 -17.71 -24.33
C SER A 239 18.30 -17.87 -25.42
N GLU A 240 17.95 -16.83 -26.19
CA GLU A 240 17.00 -16.92 -27.30
C GLU A 240 17.68 -17.15 -28.67
N GLU A 241 18.91 -16.69 -28.88
CA GLU A 241 19.64 -16.91 -30.15
C GLU A 241 20.18 -18.34 -30.31
N GLY A 242 20.43 -19.07 -29.22
CA GLY A 242 20.96 -20.45 -29.27
C GLY A 242 19.93 -21.56 -29.50
N ALA A 243 18.63 -21.22 -29.55
CA ALA A 243 17.54 -22.18 -29.72
C ALA A 243 16.93 -22.18 -31.13
N HIS A 244 17.27 -21.19 -31.97
CA HIS A 244 16.80 -21.15 -33.36
C HIS A 244 17.77 -21.83 -34.35
N ASP A 245 18.98 -22.17 -33.89
CA ASP A 245 20.07 -22.75 -34.70
C ASP A 245 20.40 -24.21 -34.31
N ARG A 246 19.45 -24.96 -33.74
CA ARG A 246 19.57 -26.42 -33.53
C ARG A 246 18.34 -27.18 -34.00
#